data_AF-A0A938VWC2-F1
#
_entry.id   AF-A0A938VWC2-F1
#
_cell.length_a   1.000
_cell.length_b   1.000
_cell.length_c   1.000
_cell.angle_alpha   90.00
_cell.angle_beta   90.00
_cell.angle_gamma   90.00
#
_symmetry.space_group_name_H-M   'P 1'
#
loop_
_entity.id
_entity.type
_entity.pdbx_description
1 polymer ?
#
loop_
_entity_poly.entity_id
_entity_poly.type
_entity_poly.pdbx_seq_one_letter_code
_entity_poly.pdbx_strand_id
1 'polypeptide(L)' 'PREFDIDMLRCIYCGMCEEVCPEEAIYLRKEHPIFVGTDRKAMVRNKEELYRLGGVMPRPIRKWQNK' A
#
# COMPACT_ATOMS: atom_id res chain seq x y z
N PRO A 1 9.06 6.65 8.11
CA PRO A 1 8.52 6.10 9.39
C PRO A 1 9.50 5.03 9.92
N ARG A 2 9.59 4.86 11.25
CA ARG A 2 10.45 3.84 11.86
C ARG A 2 9.93 2.42 11.58
N GLU A 3 8.61 2.24 11.59
CA GLU A 3 7.91 1.00 11.27
C GLU A 3 6.74 1.33 10.33
N PHE A 4 6.41 0.42 9.41
CA PHE A 4 5.28 0.59 8.49
C PHE A 4 4.70 -0.77 8.14
N ASP A 5 3.69 -1.15 8.91
CA ASP A 5 3.03 -2.45 8.78
C ASP A 5 1.54 -2.23 8.52
N ILE A 6 0.98 -2.99 7.57
CA ILE A 6 -0.43 -2.93 7.23
C ILE A 6 -1.08 -4.26 7.58
N ASP A 7 -2.06 -4.21 8.47
CA ASP A 7 -2.90 -5.35 8.80
C ASP A 7 -4.01 -5.51 7.74
N MET A 8 -3.85 -6.50 6.87
CA MET A 8 -4.79 -6.76 5.79
C MET A 8 -6.12 -7.36 6.27
N LEU A 9 -6.21 -7.82 7.53
CA LEU A 9 -7.50 -8.22 8.13
C LEU A 9 -8.33 -7.02 8.59
N ARG A 10 -7.69 -5.88 8.85
CA ARG A 10 -8.36 -4.63 9.26
C ARG A 10 -8.55 -3.66 8.10
N CYS A 11 -7.72 -3.77 7.06
CA CYS A 11 -7.83 -2.93 5.87
C CYS A 11 -9.13 -3.21 5.13
N ILE A 12 -9.94 -2.18 4.91
CA ILE A 12 -11.20 -2.26 4.13
C ILE A 12 -11.04 -1.76 2.70
N TYR A 13 -9.80 -1.52 2.24
CA TYR A 13 -9.48 -1.06 0.89
C TYR A 13 -10.18 0.26 0.50
N CYS A 14 -10.36 1.18 1.45
CA CYS A 14 -11.07 2.45 1.22
C CYS A 14 -10.30 3.48 0.39
N GLY A 15 -8.99 3.31 0.17
CA GLY A 15 -8.17 4.27 -0.59
C GLY A 15 -7.77 5.55 0.15
N MET A 16 -8.24 5.76 1.39
CA MET A 16 -7.89 6.96 2.18
C MET A 16 -6.37 7.12 2.40
N CYS A 17 -5.65 6.00 2.54
CA CYS A 17 -4.18 6.03 2.67
C CYS A 17 -3.49 6.59 1.43
N GLU A 18 -4.01 6.27 0.24
CA GLU A 18 -3.53 6.83 -1.02
C GLU A 18 -3.80 8.32 -1.06
N GLU A 19 -5.02 8.78 -0.75
CA GLU A 19 -5.42 10.19 -0.81
C GLU A 19 -4.68 11.10 0.17
N VAL A 20 -4.44 10.62 1.39
CA VAL A 20 -3.76 11.40 2.45
C VAL A 20 -2.25 11.50 2.19
N CYS A 21 -1.63 10.53 1.50
CA CYS A 21 -0.19 10.54 1.29
C CYS A 21 0.24 11.69 0.36
N PRO A 22 1.03 12.67 0.83
CA PRO A 22 1.44 13.81 -0.01
C PRO A 22 2.45 13.40 -1.10
N GLU A 23 3.27 12.39 -0.82
CA GLU A 23 4.36 11.91 -1.68
C GLU A 23 3.95 10.73 -2.59
N GLU A 24 2.67 10.34 -2.61
CA GLU A 24 2.18 9.15 -3.35
C GLU A 24 2.98 7.86 -3.07
N ALA A 25 3.52 7.72 -1.85
CA ALA A 25 4.34 6.56 -1.49
C ALA A 25 3.55 5.25 -1.38
N ILE A 26 2.22 5.33 -1.27
CA ILE A 26 1.30 4.20 -1.22
C ILE A 26 0.14 4.45 -2.18
N TYR A 27 -0.26 3.41 -2.92
CA TYR A 27 -1.36 3.44 -3.86
C TYR A 27 -2.13 2.11 -3.84
N LEU A 28 -3.43 2.16 -4.11
CA LEU A 28 -4.28 0.97 -4.11
C LEU A 28 -4.29 0.33 -5.51
N ARG A 29 -3.74 -0.88 -5.63
CA ARG A 29 -3.79 -1.64 -6.91
C ARG A 29 -5.14 -2.31 -7.09
N LYS A 30 -5.73 -2.18 -8.29
CA LYS A 30 -6.99 -2.85 -8.67
C LYS A 30 -6.82 -4.32 -9.07
N GLU A 31 -5.62 -4.71 -9.47
CA GLU A 31 -5.34 -5.98 -10.17
C GLU A 31 -4.74 -7.06 -9.26
N HIS A 32 -4.51 -6.76 -7.97
CA HIS A 32 -3.86 -7.72 -7.10
C HIS A 32 -4.90 -8.65 -6.45
N PRO A 33 -4.77 -9.98 -6.57
CA PRO A 33 -5.64 -10.89 -5.84
C PRO A 33 -5.50 -10.58 -4.35
N ILE A 34 -6.64 -10.55 -3.64
CA ILE A 34 -6.67 -10.46 -2.18
C ILE A 34 -5.77 -11.58 -1.67
N PHE A 35 -4.64 -11.21 -1.06
CA PHE A 35 -3.74 -12.21 -0.48
C PHE A 35 -4.46 -12.88 0.68
N VAL A 36 -4.84 -14.14 0.50
CA VAL A 36 -5.41 -14.98 1.55
C VAL A 36 -4.24 -15.73 2.19
N GLY A 37 -3.67 -15.15 3.24
CA GLY A 37 -2.78 -15.89 4.13
C GLY A 37 -3.57 -16.95 4.89
N THR A 38 -2.97 -18.11 5.15
CA THR A 38 -3.56 -19.17 5.98
C THR A 38 -3.62 -18.78 7.46
N ASP A 39 -2.74 -17.87 7.89
CA ASP A 39 -2.53 -17.49 9.28
C ASP A 39 -2.71 -15.99 9.49
N ARG A 40 -3.16 -15.59 10.69
CA ARG A 40 -3.33 -14.16 11.02
C ARG A 40 -2.04 -13.37 10.91
N LYS A 41 -0.89 -13.98 11.27
CA LYS A 41 0.44 -13.36 11.13
C LYS A 41 0.82 -13.16 9.66
N ALA A 42 0.41 -14.06 8.78
CA ALA A 42 0.66 -13.96 7.34
C ALA A 42 -0.19 -12.87 6.65
N MET A 43 -1.18 -12.32 7.35
CA MET A 43 -2.03 -11.22 6.87
C MET A 43 -1.52 -9.83 7.29
N VAL A 44 -0.48 -9.75 8.11
CA VAL A 44 0.21 -8.49 8.41
C VAL A 44 1.37 -8.32 7.45
N ARG A 45 1.40 -7.20 6.72
CA ARG A 45 2.43 -6.91 5.72
C ARG A 45 3.40 -5.88 6.25
N ASN A 46 4.67 -6.27 6.33
CA ASN A 46 5.74 -5.37 6.74
C ASN A 46 6.21 -4.50 5.56
N LYS A 47 6.92 -3.42 5.89
CA LYS A 47 7.49 -2.48 4.92
C LYS A 47 8.25 -3.15 3.76
N GLU A 48 9.06 -4.16 4.06
CA GLU A 48 9.86 -4.88 3.06
C GLU A 48 8.98 -5.66 2.06
N GLU A 49 7.91 -6.29 2.55
CA GLU A 49 6.99 -7.01 1.68
C GLU A 49 6.22 -6.04 0.78
N LEU A 50 5.80 -4.90 1.32
CA LEU A 50 5.08 -3.88 0.56
C LEU A 50 5.93 -3.32 -0.59
N TYR A 51 7.23 -3.12 -0.38
CA TYR A 51 8.15 -2.72 -1.45
C TYR A 51 8.33 -3.80 -2.52
N ARG A 52 8.42 -5.07 -2.11
CA ARG A 52 8.49 -6.19 -3.05
C ARG A 52 7.25 -6.28 -3.94
N LEU A 53 6.07 -6.00 -3.37
CA LEU A 53 4.79 -6.03 -4.08
C LEU A 53 4.57 -4.80 -4.98
N GLY A 54 5.01 -3.62 -4.53
CA GLY A 54 4.85 -2.36 -5.25
C GLY A 54 5.81 -2.18 -6.43
N GLY A 55 7.00 -2.76 -6.36
CA GLY A 55 8.05 -2.56 -7.36
C GLY A 55 8.53 -1.10 -7.40
N VAL A 56 9.12 -0.70 -8.53
CA VAL A 56 9.60 0.68 -8.73
C VAL A 56 8.61 1.44 -9.60
N MET A 57 8.08 2.55 -9.09
CA MET A 57 7.23 3.43 -9.89
C MET A 57 8.11 4.23 -10.88
N PRO A 58 7.90 4.10 -12.20
CA PRO A 58 8.75 4.76 -13.21
C PRO A 58 8.31 6.19 -13.51
N ARG A 59 7.16 6.64 -12.99
CA ARG A 59 6.58 7.95 -13.28
C ARG A 59 6.87 8.94 -12.15
N PRO A 60 7.09 10.23 -12.46
CA PRO A 60 7.24 11.25 -11.44
C PRO A 60 5.95 11.44 -10.65
N ILE A 61 6.08 11.59 -9.33
CA ILE A 61 5.00 11.89 -8.37
C ILE A 61 4.44 13.29 -8.70
N ARG A 62 3.17 13.37 -9.06
CA ARG A 62 2.53 14.60 -9.57
C ARG A 62 1.10 14.80 -9.06
N LYS A 63 0.76 14.19 -7.92
CA LYS A 63 -0.59 14.19 -7.33
C LYS A 63 -1.35 15.51 -7.33
N TRP A 64 -0.68 16.61 -6.99
CA TRP A 64 -1.33 17.92 -6.78
C TRP A 64 -0.99 18.94 -7.85
N GLN A 65 -0.35 18.54 -8.96
CA GLN A 65 0.03 19.50 -10.01
C GLN A 65 -1.18 20.20 -10.65
N ASN A 66 -2.38 19.65 -10.51
CA ASN A 66 -3.63 20.18 -11.07
C ASN A 66 -4.75 20.32 -10.03
N LYS A 67 -4.44 20.51 -8.74
CA LYS A 67 -5.47 20.85 -7.73
C LYS A 67 -5.65 22.36 -7.61
#